data_AF-A0A1I1W740-F1
#
_entry.id   AF-A0A1I1W740-F1
#
_cell.length_a   1.000
_cell.length_b   1.000
_cell.length_c   1.000
_cell.angle_alpha   90.00
_cell.angle_beta   90.00
_cell.angle_gamma   90.00
#
_symmetry.space_group_name_H-M   'P 1'
#
loop_
_entity.id
_entity.type
_entity.pdbx_description
1 polymer ?
#
loop_
_entity_poly.entity_id
_entity_poly.type
_entity_poly.pdbx_seq_one_letter_code
_entity_poly.pdbx_strand_id
1 'polypeptide(L)' 'MNSKYIIFILGFSAALISCGGAPEPNSINCSPSGMEKVLPTFSSEAERQAFIDKCKSGEEK' A
#
# COMPACT_ATOMS: atom_id res chain seq x y z
N MET A 1 13.30 -15.52 -26.99
CA MET A 1 12.77 -15.41 -25.62
C MET A 1 11.31 -15.83 -25.64
N ASN A 2 10.90 -16.75 -24.76
CA ASN A 2 9.52 -17.25 -24.71
C ASN A 2 8.57 -16.15 -24.21
N SER A 3 7.49 -15.85 -24.95
CA SER A 3 6.54 -14.76 -24.67
C SER A 3 5.95 -14.80 -23.24
N LYS A 4 5.82 -16.01 -22.67
CA LYS A 4 5.38 -16.23 -21.27
C LYS A 4 6.24 -15.51 -20.22
N TYR A 5 7.55 -15.39 -20.44
CA TYR A 5 8.45 -14.74 -19.50
C TYR A 5 8.34 -13.21 -19.54
N ILE A 6 7.95 -12.64 -20.69
CA ILE A 6 7.79 -11.20 -20.86
C ILE A 6 6.59 -10.71 -20.02
N ILE A 7 5.49 -11.44 -20.04
CA ILE A 7 4.29 -11.11 -19.26
C ILE A 7 4.58 -11.17 -17.75
N PHE A 8 5.34 -12.17 -17.31
CA PHE A 8 5.72 -12.32 -15.91
C PHE A 8 6.65 -11.19 -15.44
N ILE A 9 7.62 -10.79 -16.27
CA ILE A 9 8.53 -9.69 -15.95
C ILE A 9 7.75 -8.36 -15.87
N LEU A 10 6.83 -8.08 -16.79
CA LEU A 10 6.03 -6.85 -16.74
C LEU A 10 5.12 -6.79 -15.50
N GLY A 11 4.46 -7.91 -15.15
CA GLY A 11 3.63 -7.99 -13.94
C GLY A 11 4.43 -7.87 -12.65
N PHE A 12 5.61 -8.50 -12.59
CA PHE A 12 6.50 -8.44 -11.43
C PHE A 12 7.13 -7.05 -11.27
N SER A 13 7.46 -6.35 -12.37
CA SER A 13 7.94 -4.97 -12.32
C SER A 13 6.88 -4.00 -11.80
N ALA A 14 5.60 -4.18 -12.17
CA ALA A 14 4.51 -3.38 -11.61
C ALA A 14 4.34 -3.62 -10.10
N ALA A 15 4.45 -4.87 -9.65
CA ALA A 15 4.40 -5.24 -8.24
C ALA A 15 5.62 -4.68 -7.45
N LEU A 16 6.80 -4.63 -8.07
CA LEU A 16 7.99 -4.03 -7.48
C LEU A 16 7.91 -2.49 -7.39
N ILE A 17 7.27 -1.83 -8.37
CA ILE A 17 6.96 -0.39 -8.28
C ILE A 17 5.98 -0.11 -7.14
N SER A 18 5.04 -1.03 -6.86
CA SER A 18 4.20 -0.95 -5.65
C SER A 18 4.91 -1.34 -4.36
N CYS A 19 6.07 -2.03 -4.43
CA CYS A 19 6.87 -2.41 -3.27
C CYS A 19 7.81 -1.29 -2.76
N GLY A 20 7.67 -0.08 -3.31
CA GLY A 20 8.07 1.19 -2.70
C GLY A 20 6.90 2.16 -2.55
N GLY A 21 5.68 1.65 -2.67
CA GLY A 21 4.44 2.41 -2.61
C GLY A 21 3.97 2.68 -1.18
N ALA A 22 3.03 3.62 -1.08
CA ALA A 22 2.35 3.97 0.15
C ALA A 22 1.98 2.73 0.99
N PRO A 23 2.16 2.77 2.32
CA PRO A 23 1.82 1.69 3.24
C PRO A 23 0.42 1.12 2.99
N GLU A 24 0.32 -0.20 2.88
CA GLU A 24 -0.98 -0.85 2.65
C GLU A 24 -1.86 -0.84 3.91
N PRO A 25 -3.15 -0.51 3.80
CA PRO A 25 -4.08 -0.58 4.92
C PRO A 25 -4.40 -2.05 5.23
N ASN A 26 -4.01 -2.48 6.43
CA ASN A 26 -4.28 -3.81 6.99
C ASN A 26 -4.42 -3.70 8.51
N SER A 27 -4.86 -4.75 9.19
CA SER A 27 -5.11 -4.71 10.65
C SER A 27 -3.89 -4.30 11.47
N ILE A 28 -2.66 -4.57 10.99
CA ILE A 28 -1.43 -4.17 11.68
C ILE A 28 -1.20 -2.66 11.47
N ASN A 29 -1.28 -2.17 10.24
CA ASN A 29 -1.00 -0.78 9.88
C ASN A 29 -2.12 0.19 10.28
N CYS A 30 -3.35 -0.30 10.36
CA CYS A 30 -4.52 0.46 10.83
C CYS A 30 -4.69 0.40 12.35
N SER A 31 -3.93 -0.45 13.07
CA SER A 31 -3.91 -0.44 14.53
C SER A 31 -3.36 0.90 15.05
N PRO A 32 -3.68 1.33 16.28
CA PRO A 32 -3.19 2.59 16.84
C PRO A 32 -1.65 2.70 16.75
N SER A 33 -0.95 1.65 17.17
CA SER A 33 0.52 1.60 17.13
C SER A 33 1.09 1.44 15.72
N GLY A 34 0.34 0.84 14.79
CA GLY A 34 0.72 0.75 13.38
C GLY A 34 0.59 2.08 12.67
N MET A 35 -0.53 2.78 12.88
CA MET A 35 -0.78 4.11 12.34
C MET A 35 0.32 5.08 12.77
N GLU A 36 0.74 5.09 14.04
CA GLU A 36 1.82 5.98 14.47
C GLU A 36 3.15 5.75 13.73
N LYS A 37 3.41 4.53 13.28
CA LYS A 37 4.62 4.19 12.50
C LYS A 37 4.47 4.47 11.01
N VAL A 38 3.24 4.38 10.51
CA VAL A 38 2.89 4.42 9.08
C VAL A 38 2.60 5.85 8.63
N LEU A 39 1.88 6.64 9.42
CA LEU A 39 1.54 8.03 9.13
C LEU A 39 2.74 8.96 8.84
N PRO A 40 3.92 8.86 9.49
CA PRO A 40 5.08 9.69 9.15
C PRO A 40 5.80 9.27 7.86
N THR A 41 5.44 8.14 7.25
CA THR A 41 6.04 7.67 5.98
C THR A 41 5.38 8.29 4.75
N PHE A 42 4.22 8.93 4.90
CA PHE A 42 3.56 9.65 3.82
C PHE A 42 4.18 11.04 3.63
N SER A 43 4.53 11.37 2.39
CA SER A 43 5.03 12.70 2.05
C SER A 43 3.90 13.69 1.72
N SER A 44 2.71 13.19 1.37
CA SER A 44 1.53 13.99 1.07
C SER A 44 0.43 13.78 2.10
N GLU A 45 -0.16 14.87 2.58
CA GLU A 45 -1.33 14.83 3.45
C GLU A 45 -2.54 14.15 2.79
N ALA A 46 -2.66 14.27 1.46
CA ALA A 46 -3.72 13.62 0.70
C ALA A 46 -3.59 12.09 0.71
N GLU A 47 -2.37 11.57 0.56
CA GLU A 47 -2.09 10.13 0.63
C GLU A 47 -2.28 9.59 2.05
N ARG A 48 -1.87 10.37 3.05
CA ARG A 48 -2.08 10.06 4.46
C ARG A 48 -3.57 9.94 4.79
N GLN A 49 -4.39 10.87 4.30
CA GLN A 49 -5.84 10.80 4.51
C GLN A 49 -6.50 9.67 3.74
N ALA A 50 -6.06 9.39 2.50
CA ALA A 50 -6.55 8.23 1.76
C ALA A 50 -6.24 6.90 2.47
N PHE A 51 -5.09 6.80 3.15
CA PHE A 51 -4.76 5.64 3.98
C PHE A 51 -5.67 5.54 5.21
N ILE A 52 -5.88 6.65 5.94
CA ILE A 52 -6.77 6.69 7.11
C ILE A 52 -8.21 6.31 6.72
N ASP A 53 -8.69 6.86 5.60
CA ASP A 53 -10.03 6.59 5.07
C ASP A 53 -10.19 5.10 4.73
N LYS A 54 -9.21 4.51 4.05
CA LYS A 54 -9.19 3.06 3.79
C LYS A 54 -9.21 2.22 5.07
N CYS A 55 -8.44 2.60 6.10
CA CYS A 55 -8.47 1.92 7.39
C CYS A 55 -9.86 1.94 8.04
N LYS A 56 -10.56 3.09 7.99
CA LYS A 56 -11.92 3.23 8.53
C LYS A 56 -12.97 2.48 7.72
N SER A 57 -12.86 2.52 6.39
CA SER A 57 -13.79 1.82 5.48
C SER A 57 -13.74 0.29 5.64
N GLY A 58 -12.60 -0.25 6.10
CA GLY A 58 -12.44 -1.67 6.40
C GLY A 58 -13.03 -2.10 7.75
N GLU A 59 -13.38 -1.15 8.63
CA GLU A 59 -14.05 -1.42 9.92
C GLU A 59 -15.59 -1.47 9.79
N GLU A 60 -16.16 -1.07 8.65
CA GLU A 60 -17.61 -1.07 8.38
C GLU A 60 -18.16 -2.42 7.88
N LYS A 61 -17.60 -3.56 8.34
CA LYS A 61 -18.14 -4.89 8.01
C LYS A 61 -18.20 -5.86 9.19
#